data_AF-A0A935AM41-F1
#
_entry.id   AF-A0A935AM41-F1
#
_cell.length_a   1.000
_cell.length_b   1.000
_cell.length_c   1.000
_cell.angle_alpha   90.00
_cell.angle_beta   90.00
_cell.angle_gamma   90.00
#
_symmetry.space_group_name_H-M   'P 1'
#
loop_
_entity.id
_entity.type
_entity.pdbx_description
1 polymer ?
#
loop_
_entity_poly.entity_id
_entity_poly.type
_entity_poly.pdbx_seq_one_letter_code
_entity_poly.pdbx_strand_id
1 'polypeptide(L)'
;MVLLLLTLQNDTLKLFTYNDENLNLINAIKVDSESSITGLKSINGDNIVTLIHSDKALSSSLYRYDYANKKISKELSLPFTRQEYPYLKDYKKIV
;
A
#
# COMPACT_ATOMS: atom_id res chain seq x y z
N MET A 1 11.78 7.26 -17.44
CA MET A 1 10.89 7.75 -16.34
C MET A 1 10.83 6.65 -15.28
N VAL A 2 10.76 6.95 -13.96
CA VAL A 2 10.64 5.89 -12.93
C VAL A 2 9.19 5.80 -12.46
N LEU A 3 8.58 4.63 -12.60
CA LEU A 3 7.23 4.30 -12.17
C LEU A 3 7.29 3.44 -10.90
N LEU A 4 6.31 3.61 -10.01
CA LEU A 4 6.13 2.76 -8.84
C LEU A 4 4.98 1.78 -9.10
N LEU A 5 5.21 0.51 -8.80
CA LEU A 5 4.23 -0.56 -8.96
C LEU A 5 4.04 -1.30 -7.62
N LEU A 6 2.82 -1.30 -7.10
CA LEU A 6 2.43 -2.12 -5.95
C LEU A 6 1.69 -3.37 -6.41
N THR A 7 2.08 -4.51 -5.87
CA THR A 7 1.39 -5.78 -6.10
C THR A 7 1.24 -6.55 -4.80
N LEU A 8 0.24 -7.44 -4.75
CA LEU A 8 0.03 -8.34 -3.63
C LEU A 8 0.06 -9.76 -4.16
N GLN A 9 0.99 -10.56 -3.64
CA GLN A 9 1.20 -11.93 -4.08
C GLN A 9 1.65 -12.78 -2.89
N ASN A 10 1.00 -13.92 -2.67
CA ASN A 10 1.32 -14.84 -1.57
C ASN A 10 1.41 -14.12 -0.21
N ASP A 11 0.34 -13.40 0.15
CA ASP A 11 0.20 -12.65 1.41
C ASP A 11 1.34 -11.65 1.67
N THR A 12 1.97 -11.18 0.59
CA THR A 12 3.07 -10.24 0.64
C THR A 12 2.76 -9.06 -0.26
N LEU A 13 2.71 -7.88 0.34
CA LEU A 13 2.66 -6.62 -0.38
C LEU A 13 4.07 -6.29 -0.85
N LYS A 14 4.26 -6.26 -2.16
CA LYS A 14 5.53 -5.96 -2.82
C LYS A 14 5.42 -4.60 -3.50
N LEU A 15 6.52 -3.87 -3.45
CA LEU A 15 6.68 -2.62 -4.18
C LEU A 15 7.89 -2.72 -5.08
N PHE A 16 7.67 -2.34 -6.33
CA PHE A 16 8.67 -2.32 -7.37
C PHE A 16 8.86 -0.91 -7.91
N THR A 17 10.08 -0.63 -8.34
CA THR A 17 10.35 0.48 -9.25
C THR A 17 10.50 -0.10 -10.66
N TYR A 18 9.84 0.52 -11.62
CA TYR A 18 9.99 0.24 -13.03
C TYR A 18 10.70 1.42 -13.71
N ASN A 19 11.79 1.15 -14.40
CA ASN A 19 12.33 2.05 -15.41
C ASN A 19 12.22 1.36 -16.78
N ASP A 20 12.60 2.04 -17.86
CA ASP A 20 12.35 1.60 -19.25
C ASP A 20 12.92 0.20 -19.58
N GLU A 21 13.77 -0.38 -18.72
CA GLU A 21 14.45 -1.66 -18.94
C GLU A 21 14.27 -2.69 -17.81
N ASN A 22 14.00 -2.27 -16.56
CA ASN A 22 14.08 -3.15 -15.40
C ASN A 22 12.95 -2.92 -14.39
N LEU A 23 12.38 -4.02 -13.90
CA LEU A 23 11.51 -4.04 -12.72
C LEU A 23 12.33 -4.49 -11.50
N ASN A 24 12.55 -3.59 -10.55
CA ASN A 24 13.35 -3.86 -9.36
C ASN A 24 12.45 -3.90 -8.13
N LEU A 25 12.51 -4.99 -7.36
CA LEU A 25 11.85 -5.07 -6.05
C LEU A 25 12.59 -4.16 -5.06
N ILE A 26 11.87 -3.20 -4.47
CA ILE A 26 12.46 -2.25 -3.52
C ILE A 26 12.01 -2.48 -2.09
N ASN A 27 10.81 -3.03 -1.87
CA ASN A 27 10.33 -3.38 -0.55
C ASN A 27 9.29 -4.49 -0.60
N ALA A 28 9.19 -5.26 0.48
CA ALA A 28 8.18 -6.29 0.65
C ALA A 28 7.81 -6.41 2.13
N ILE A 29 6.51 -6.48 2.42
CA ILE A 29 6.00 -6.70 3.78
C ILE A 29 4.91 -7.76 3.76
N LYS A 30 4.91 -8.64 4.77
CA LYS A 30 3.82 -9.57 4.97
C LYS A 30 2.55 -8.84 5.37
N VAL A 31 1.44 -9.25 4.80
CA VAL A 31 0.10 -8.80 5.14
C VAL A 31 -0.73 -10.00 5.59
N ASP A 32 -1.93 -9.74 6.09
CA ASP A 32 -2.84 -10.82 6.45
C ASP A 32 -3.21 -11.66 5.22
N SER A 33 -3.50 -12.95 5.41
CA SER A 33 -3.79 -13.83 4.27
C SER A 33 -5.09 -13.48 3.57
N GLU A 34 -5.21 -13.85 2.29
CA GLU A 34 -6.39 -13.53 1.46
C GLU A 34 -6.63 -12.01 1.40
N SER A 35 -5.53 -11.26 1.35
CA SER A 35 -5.57 -9.81 1.23
C SER A 35 -5.68 -9.35 -0.22
N SER A 36 -6.36 -8.23 -0.44
CA SER A 36 -6.42 -7.52 -1.72
C SER A 36 -6.16 -6.03 -1.53
N ILE A 37 -5.57 -5.39 -2.54
CA ILE A 37 -5.42 -3.93 -2.59
C ILE A 37 -6.75 -3.36 -3.09
N THR A 38 -7.34 -2.45 -2.32
CA THR A 38 -8.67 -1.88 -2.61
C THR A 38 -8.65 -0.37 -2.83
N GLY A 39 -7.54 0.30 -2.51
CA GLY A 39 -7.38 1.72 -2.75
C GLY A 39 -5.92 2.14 -2.71
N LEU A 40 -5.55 3.13 -3.53
CA LEU A 40 -4.20 3.65 -3.63
C LEU A 40 -4.23 5.17 -3.82
N LYS A 41 -3.34 5.89 -3.13
CA LYS A 41 -3.22 7.34 -3.23
C LYS A 41 -1.76 7.78 -3.11
N SER A 42 -1.33 8.64 -4.02
CA SER A 42 -0.07 9.37 -3.89
C SER A 42 -0.23 10.54 -2.91
N ILE A 43 0.78 10.73 -2.06
CA ILE A 43 0.84 11.77 -1.03
C ILE A 43 2.14 12.55 -1.20
N ASN A 44 2.01 13.86 -1.36
CA ASN A 44 3.13 14.78 -1.50
C ASN A 44 4.09 14.40 -2.64
N GLY A 45 3.57 13.81 -3.73
CA GLY A 45 4.34 13.45 -4.93
C GLY A 45 5.09 12.12 -4.84
N ASP A 46 5.73 11.85 -3.69
CA ASP A 46 6.68 10.73 -3.58
C ASP A 46 6.15 9.54 -2.77
N ASN A 47 5.33 9.79 -1.76
CA ASN A 47 4.83 8.74 -0.87
C ASN A 47 3.56 8.12 -1.43
N ILE A 48 3.32 6.85 -1.12
CA ILE A 48 2.09 6.16 -1.50
C ILE A 48 1.42 5.63 -0.24
N VAL A 49 0.11 5.80 -0.14
CA VAL A 49 -0.71 5.09 0.84
C VAL A 49 -1.61 4.13 0.09
N THR A 50 -1.65 2.90 0.56
CA THR A 50 -2.47 1.83 0.01
C THR A 50 -3.33 1.23 1.10
N LEU A 51 -4.56 0.89 0.73
CA LEU A 51 -5.53 0.22 1.58
C LEU A 51 -5.60 -1.25 1.20
N ILE A 52 -5.44 -2.11 2.20
CA ILE A 52 -5.40 -3.56 2.03
C ILE A 52 -6.50 -4.20 2.88
N HIS A 53 -7.29 -5.06 2.26
CA HIS A 53 -8.43 -5.72 2.89
C HIS A 53 -8.16 -7.20 2.95
N SER A 54 -8.30 -7.81 4.13
CA SER A 54 -8.28 -9.26 4.30
C SER A 54 -9.69 -9.76 4.61
N ASP A 55 -10.26 -10.56 3.70
CA ASP A 55 -11.55 -11.22 3.94
C ASP A 55 -11.45 -12.21 5.11
N LYS A 56 -10.31 -12.92 5.22
CA LYS A 56 -10.11 -13.91 6.28
C LYS A 56 -9.93 -13.29 7.67
N ALA A 57 -9.13 -12.23 7.76
CA ALA A 57 -8.89 -11.56 9.04
C ALA A 57 -10.04 -10.62 9.42
N LEU A 58 -11.03 -10.42 8.53
CA LEU A 58 -12.13 -9.47 8.70
C LEU A 58 -11.58 -8.12 9.18
N SER A 59 -10.57 -7.61 8.48
CA SER A 59 -9.97 -6.31 8.78
C SER A 59 -9.45 -5.60 7.52
N SER A 60 -9.37 -4.28 7.61
CA SER A 60 -8.70 -3.45 6.62
C SER A 60 -7.48 -2.79 7.25
N SER A 61 -6.42 -2.56 6.49
CA SER A 61 -5.18 -1.97 6.98
C SER A 61 -4.65 -0.94 6.00
N LEU A 62 -4.21 0.20 6.53
CA LEU A 62 -3.50 1.22 5.75
C LEU A 62 -2.01 0.95 5.84
N TYR A 63 -1.38 0.90 4.67
CA TYR A 63 0.06 0.81 4.52
C TYR A 63 0.55 2.05 3.81
N ARG A 64 1.65 2.61 4.32
CA ARG A 64 2.36 3.69 3.67
C ARG A 64 3.70 3.21 3.16
N TYR A 65 3.99 3.59 1.94
CA TYR A 65 5.34 3.64 1.41
C TYR A 65 5.93 5.05 1.60
N ASP A 66 7.04 5.10 2.32
CA ASP A 66 7.91 6.27 2.45
C ASP A 66 9.03 6.17 1.42
N TYR A 67 9.02 7.07 0.43
CA TYR A 67 9.99 7.08 -0.67
C TYR A 67 11.41 7.41 -0.19
N ALA A 68 11.54 8.40 0.70
CA ALA A 68 12.84 8.84 1.22
C ALA A 68 13.53 7.70 1.98
N ASN A 69 12.75 6.95 2.77
CA ASN A 69 13.24 5.82 3.55
C ASN A 69 13.19 4.47 2.82
N LYS A 70 12.66 4.45 1.58
CA LYS A 70 12.39 3.23 0.79
C LYS A 70 11.70 2.13 1.59
N LYS A 71 10.77 2.49 2.47
CA LYS A 71 10.17 1.59 3.46
C LYS A 71 8.66 1.54 3.36
N ILE A 72 8.09 0.35 3.43
CA ILE A 72 6.65 0.16 3.66
C ILE A 72 6.40 -0.12 5.14
N SER A 73 5.39 0.52 5.71
CA SER A 73 4.93 0.29 7.07
C SER A 73 3.42 0.33 7.17
N LYS A 74 2.85 -0.55 8.02
CA LYS A 74 1.45 -0.47 8.43
C LYS A 74 1.26 0.77 9.31
N GLU A 75 0.34 1.64 8.96
CA GLU A 75 0.03 2.85 9.72
C GLU A 75 -1.17 2.65 10.65
N LEU A 76 -2.20 1.95 10.17
CA LEU A 76 -3.46 1.81 10.92
C LEU A 76 -4.16 0.49 10.58
N SER A 77 -4.78 -0.11 11.59
CA SER A 77 -5.79 -1.15 11.43
C SER A 77 -7.18 -0.52 11.51
N LEU A 78 -8.05 -0.89 10.59
CA LEU A 78 -9.40 -0.37 10.46
C LEU A 78 -10.42 -1.52 10.55
N PRO A 79 -11.65 -1.26 11.03
CA PRO A 79 -12.75 -2.20 10.89
C PRO A 79 -12.90 -2.62 9.43
N PHE A 80 -13.29 -3.88 9.20
CA PHE A 80 -13.53 -4.38 7.86
C PHE A 80 -14.65 -3.61 7.17
N THR A 81 -14.33 -3.07 6.01
CA THR A 81 -15.31 -2.53 5.06
C THR A 81 -14.84 -2.97 3.70
N ARG A 82 -15.73 -3.44 2.82
CA ARG A 82 -15.36 -3.77 1.43
C ARG A 82 -15.29 -2.55 0.50
N GLN A 83 -15.69 -1.38 1.00
CA GLN A 83 -15.67 -0.13 0.24
C GLN A 83 -14.30 0.54 0.36
N GLU A 84 -13.90 1.29 -0.69
CA GLU A 84 -12.81 2.26 -0.56
C GLU A 84 -13.10 3.16 0.64
N TYR A 85 -12.16 3.19 1.60
CA TYR A 85 -12.33 4.06 2.75
C TYR A 85 -12.45 5.52 2.27
N PRO A 86 -13.52 6.26 2.63
CA PRO A 86 -13.63 7.69 2.32
C PRO A 86 -12.39 8.45 2.81
N TYR A 87 -11.86 8.00 3.96
CA TYR A 87 -10.63 8.48 4.54
C TYR A 87 -9.42 8.41 3.61
N LEU A 88 -9.34 7.53 2.61
CA LEU A 88 -8.22 7.56 1.66
C LEU A 88 -8.24 8.85 0.84
N LYS A 89 -9.42 9.25 0.34
CA LYS A 89 -9.61 10.50 -0.42
C LYS A 89 -9.28 11.73 0.43
N ASP A 90 -9.64 11.69 1.70
CA ASP A 90 -9.35 12.77 2.66
C ASP A 90 -8.03 12.60 3.40
N TYR A 91 -7.28 11.50 3.15
CA TYR A 91 -6.01 11.24 3.80
C TYR A 91 -5.02 12.31 3.36
N LYS A 92 -4.88 13.33 4.21
CA LYS A 92 -3.78 14.28 4.25
C LYS A 92 -3.13 13.96 5.57
N LYS A 93 -1.93 13.35 5.55
CA LYS A 93 -1.18 13.15 6.79
C LYS A 93 -1.03 14.54 7.43
N ILE A 94 -1.72 14.79 8.54
CA ILE A 94 -1.43 15.95 9.38
C ILE A 94 -0.07 15.62 9.98
N VAL A 95 0.93 16.43 9.63
CA VAL A 95 2.30 16.36 10.16
C VAL A 95 2.26 16.67 11.64
#